data_AF-A0A068NLX0-F1
#
_entry.id   AF-A0A068NLX0-F1
#
_cell.length_a   1.000
_cell.length_b   1.000
_cell.length_c   1.000
_cell.angle_alpha   90.00
_cell.angle_beta   90.00
_cell.angle_gamma   90.00
#
_symmetry.space_group_name_H-M   'P 1'
#
loop_
_entity.id
_entity.type
_entity.pdbx_description
1 polymer ?
#
loop_
_entity_poly.entity_id
_entity_poly.type
_entity_poly.pdbx_seq_one_letter_code
_entity_poly.pdbx_strand_id
1 'polypeptide(L)'
;MSADYHSITDGLLLVLTLTFWNYAMDWLGYHFKAIDRLLEPPPLLLIKNGQMLRRNMRQELITVDELMAHLREEGVDDVNSVRAAYMEGDGQISVLRKESNGGENVRPRKKLS
;
A
#
# COMPACT_ATOMS: atom_id res chain seq x y z
N MET A 1 14.23 45.76 -26.58
CA MET A 1 13.88 44.52 -27.31
C MET A 1 12.50 44.08 -26.85
N SER A 2 11.48 44.29 -27.66
CA SER A 2 10.14 43.71 -27.46
C SER A 2 10.28 42.20 -27.63
N ALA A 3 10.20 41.47 -26.52
CA ALA A 3 10.18 40.03 -26.57
C ALA A 3 8.76 39.61 -26.94
N ASP A 4 8.52 39.52 -28.26
CA ASP A 4 7.32 38.90 -28.82
C ASP A 4 7.39 37.39 -28.55
N TYR A 5 7.06 37.00 -27.33
CA TYR A 5 6.82 35.61 -26.98
C TYR A 5 5.48 35.22 -27.59
N HIS A 6 5.52 34.56 -28.75
CA HIS A 6 4.35 33.95 -29.34
C HIS A 6 3.79 32.94 -28.34
N SER A 7 2.49 33.01 -28.02
CA SER A 7 1.82 32.23 -26.97
C SER A 7 2.07 30.71 -27.03
N ILE A 8 2.51 30.20 -28.18
CA ILE A 8 2.94 28.81 -28.38
C ILE A 8 4.27 28.53 -27.67
N THR A 9 5.25 29.43 -27.74
CA THR A 9 6.55 29.30 -27.07
C THR A 9 6.38 29.37 -25.55
N ASP A 10 5.55 30.29 -25.05
CA ASP A 10 5.25 30.37 -23.61
C ASP A 10 4.47 29.15 -23.13
N GLY A 11 3.49 28.68 -23.91
CA GLY A 11 2.79 27.43 -23.62
C GLY A 11 3.74 26.23 -23.60
N LEU A 12 4.67 26.16 -24.56
CA LEU A 12 5.69 25.11 -24.62
C LEU A 12 6.65 25.18 -23.42
N LEU A 13 7.09 26.37 -23.04
CA LEU A 13 7.94 26.59 -21.86
C LEU A 13 7.23 26.18 -20.58
N LEU A 14 5.94 26.48 -20.44
CA LEU A 14 5.14 26.05 -19.30
C LEU A 14 5.03 24.52 -19.24
N VAL A 15 4.73 23.85 -20.35
CA VAL A 15 4.63 22.38 -20.42
C VAL A 15 5.98 21.75 -20.08
N LEU A 16 7.07 22.22 -20.69
CA LEU A 16 8.41 21.69 -20.43
C LEU A 16 8.83 21.90 -18.98
N THR A 17 8.54 23.07 -18.41
CA THR A 17 8.85 23.37 -17.01
C THR A 17 8.05 22.46 -16.08
N LEU A 18 6.75 22.27 -16.33
CA LEU A 18 5.90 21.38 -15.54
C LEU A 18 6.34 19.92 -15.67
N THR A 19 6.64 19.44 -16.88
CA THR A 19 7.16 18.09 -17.11
C THR A 19 8.51 17.90 -16.43
N PHE A 20 9.40 18.89 -16.52
CA PHE A 20 10.69 18.88 -15.84
C PHE A 20 10.52 18.77 -14.32
N TRP A 21 9.64 19.58 -13.72
CA TRP A 21 9.39 19.54 -12.28
C TRP A 21 8.72 18.24 -11.82
N ASN A 22 7.75 17.71 -12.57
CA ASN A 22 7.16 16.40 -12.29
C ASN A 22 8.24 15.31 -12.32
N TYR A 23 9.05 15.27 -13.38
CA TYR A 23 10.13 14.29 -13.49
C TYR A 23 11.19 14.47 -12.39
N ALA A 24 11.52 15.71 -12.02
CA ALA A 24 12.45 16.00 -10.94
C ALA A 24 11.91 15.52 -9.59
N MET A 25 10.62 15.68 -9.32
CA MET A 25 9.97 15.16 -8.10
C MET A 25 9.98 13.63 -8.08
N ASP A 26 9.64 12.97 -9.19
CA ASP A 26 9.67 11.50 -9.29
C ASP A 26 11.10 10.96 -9.10
N TRP A 27 12.09 11.59 -9.71
CA TRP A 27 13.49 11.23 -9.55
C TRP A 27 13.98 11.44 -8.12
N LEU A 28 13.54 12.52 -7.47
CA LEU A 28 13.84 12.80 -6.07
C LEU A 28 13.20 11.73 -5.16
N GLY A 29 11.93 11.39 -5.38
CA GLY A 29 11.24 10.33 -4.64
C GLY A 29 11.96 8.98 -4.79
N TYR A 30 12.40 8.65 -6.01
CA TYR A 30 13.15 7.42 -6.28
C TYR A 30 14.54 7.38 -5.61
N HIS A 31 15.28 8.49 -5.63
CA HIS A 31 16.64 8.53 -5.09
C HIS A 31 16.66 8.58 -3.56
N PHE A 32 15.67 9.24 -2.96
CA PHE A 32 15.53 9.33 -1.52
C PHE A 32 14.54 8.28 -1.01
N LYS A 33 14.96 7.02 -0.90
CA LYS A 33 14.22 5.95 -0.18
C LYS A 33 13.80 6.33 1.24
N ALA A 34 14.40 7.37 1.83
CA ALA A 34 13.98 7.94 3.11
C ALA A 34 12.66 8.72 3.02
N ILE A 35 12.35 9.34 1.88
CA ILE A 35 11.06 9.96 1.58
C ILE A 35 10.02 8.87 1.35
N ASP A 36 10.36 7.83 0.60
CA ASP A 36 9.50 6.66 0.37
C ASP A 36 9.05 6.02 1.70
N ARG A 37 9.99 5.80 2.62
CA ARG A 37 9.71 5.26 3.96
C ARG A 37 8.95 6.20 4.89
N LEU A 38 8.92 7.50 4.60
CA LEU A 38 8.14 8.51 5.33
C LEU A 38 6.73 8.63 4.75
N LEU A 39 6.57 8.44 3.45
CA LEU A 39 5.30 8.47 2.73
C LEU A 39 4.53 7.15 2.86
N GLU A 40 5.23 6.02 2.81
CA GLU A 40 4.67 4.68 2.98
C GLU A 40 5.37 3.98 4.16
N PRO A 41 4.81 4.09 5.38
CA PRO A 41 5.30 3.31 6.50
C PRO A 41 5.25 1.82 6.17
N PRO A 42 6.27 1.04 6.56
CA PRO A 42 6.28 -0.39 6.30
C PRO A 42 5.12 -1.08 7.03
N PRO A 43 4.50 -2.11 6.44
CA PRO A 43 3.34 -2.76 7.02
C PRO A 43 3.63 -3.32 8.42
N LEU A 44 2.73 -3.05 9.36
CA LEU A 44 2.88 -3.47 10.75
C LEU A 44 2.03 -4.70 11.05
N LEU A 45 2.67 -5.79 11.46
CA LEU A 45 1.98 -7.03 11.80
C LEU A 45 1.08 -6.85 13.04
N LEU A 46 -0.23 -7.06 12.89
CA LEU A 46 -1.22 -6.99 13.97
C LEU A 46 -1.62 -8.36 14.52
N ILE A 47 -1.73 -9.38 13.67
CA ILE A 47 -2.07 -10.76 14.07
C ILE A 47 -1.02 -11.72 13.52
N LYS A 48 -0.60 -12.69 14.34
CA LYS A 48 0.27 -13.79 13.94
C LYS A 48 -0.32 -15.13 14.37
N ASN A 49 -0.69 -15.97 13.41
CA ASN A 49 -1.25 -17.30 13.62
C ASN A 49 -2.44 -17.36 14.60
N GLY A 50 -3.27 -16.30 14.62
CA GLY A 50 -4.41 -16.16 15.53
C GLY A 50 -4.09 -15.46 16.85
N GLN A 51 -2.86 -15.02 17.06
CA GLN A 51 -2.47 -14.23 18.23
C GLN A 51 -2.41 -12.74 17.87
N MET A 52 -3.18 -11.92 18.56
CA MET A 52 -3.12 -10.46 18.43
C MET A 52 -1.86 -9.89 19.09
N LEU A 53 -1.07 -9.15 18.33
CA LEU A 53 0.13 -8.47 18.78
C LEU A 53 -0.22 -7.11 19.38
N ARG A 54 -0.67 -7.11 20.65
CA ARG A 54 -1.12 -5.90 21.36
C ARG A 54 -0.10 -4.77 21.38
N ARG A 55 1.19 -5.10 21.37
CA ARG A 55 2.26 -4.10 21.28
C ARG A 55 2.17 -3.28 19.99
N ASN A 56 1.94 -3.95 18.86
CA ASN A 56 1.90 -3.35 17.54
C ASN A 56 0.57 -2.61 17.33
N MET A 57 -0.54 -3.19 17.80
CA MET A 57 -1.83 -2.48 17.82
C MET A 57 -1.75 -1.15 18.57
N ARG A 58 -1.03 -1.08 19.70
CA ARG A 58 -0.81 0.18 20.43
C ARG A 58 0.07 1.19 19.69
N GLN A 59 0.94 0.74 18.79
CA GLN A 59 1.77 1.65 17.99
C GLN A 59 0.92 2.39 16.95
N GLU A 60 -0.04 1.69 16.36
CA GLU A 60 -0.99 2.23 15.36
C GLU A 60 -2.31 2.73 15.98
N LEU A 61 -2.41 2.77 17.32
CA LEU A 61 -3.62 3.18 18.06
C LEU A 61 -4.88 2.36 17.74
N ILE A 62 -4.72 1.15 17.21
CA ILE A 62 -5.82 0.26 16.81
C ILE A 62 -6.38 -0.46 18.03
N THR A 63 -7.71 -0.40 18.18
CA THR A 63 -8.41 -1.14 19.22
C THR A 63 -8.73 -2.58 18.82
N VAL A 64 -9.09 -3.42 19.79
CA VAL A 64 -9.54 -4.80 19.48
C VAL A 64 -10.80 -4.76 18.64
N ASP A 65 -11.74 -3.90 19.01
CA ASP A 65 -13.05 -3.85 18.38
C ASP A 65 -12.94 -3.38 16.94
N GLU A 66 -12.05 -2.44 16.67
CA GLU A 66 -11.70 -1.98 15.32
C GLU A 66 -11.05 -3.08 14.48
N LEU A 67 -10.01 -3.76 15.01
CA LEU A 67 -9.40 -4.89 14.32
C LEU A 67 -10.42 -6.00 14.03
N MET A 68 -11.30 -6.30 14.98
CA MET A 68 -12.37 -7.29 14.81
C MET A 68 -13.43 -6.83 13.81
N ALA A 69 -13.75 -5.54 13.75
CA ALA A 69 -14.66 -4.98 12.76
C ALA A 69 -14.09 -5.15 11.35
N HIS A 70 -12.82 -4.81 11.13
CA HIS A 70 -12.15 -5.03 9.85
C HIS A 70 -12.06 -6.50 9.45
N LEU A 71 -11.79 -7.39 10.42
CA LEU A 71 -11.84 -8.83 10.14
C LEU A 71 -13.24 -9.28 9.69
N ARG A 72 -14.31 -8.75 10.28
CA ARG A 72 -15.69 -9.06 9.88
C ARG A 72 -16.05 -8.50 8.51
N GLU A 73 -15.59 -7.30 8.18
CA GLU A 73 -15.75 -6.71 6.83
C GLU A 73 -15.15 -7.62 5.77
N GLU A 74 -13.97 -8.19 6.07
CA GLU A 74 -13.31 -9.17 5.23
C GLU A 74 -13.94 -10.58 5.33
N GLY A 75 -15.01 -10.79 6.09
CA GLY A 75 -15.71 -12.08 6.24
C GLY A 75 -15.01 -13.09 7.15
N VAL A 76 -14.26 -12.62 8.15
CA VAL A 76 -13.56 -13.41 9.17
C VAL A 76 -14.14 -13.13 10.56
N ASP A 77 -14.86 -14.09 11.12
CA ASP A 77 -15.46 -13.95 12.45
C ASP A 77 -14.55 -14.40 13.61
N ASP A 78 -13.59 -15.28 13.32
CA ASP A 78 -12.67 -15.85 14.32
C ASP A 78 -11.22 -15.51 13.99
N VAL A 79 -10.57 -14.81 14.92
CA VAL A 79 -9.13 -14.47 14.87
C VAL A 79 -8.27 -15.72 14.69
N ASN A 80 -8.67 -16.87 15.24
CA ASN A 80 -7.90 -18.10 15.11
C ASN A 80 -7.79 -18.61 13.67
N SER A 81 -8.71 -18.21 12.79
CA SER A 81 -8.66 -18.52 11.36
C SER A 81 -7.68 -17.63 10.58
N VAL A 82 -7.12 -16.58 11.21
CA VAL A 82 -6.16 -15.66 10.60
C VAL A 82 -4.74 -16.18 10.75
N ARG A 83 -4.02 -16.31 9.63
CA ARG A 83 -2.59 -16.63 9.58
C ARG A 83 -1.76 -15.39 9.88
N ALA A 84 -2.05 -14.27 9.25
CA ALA A 84 -1.44 -12.99 9.54
C ALA A 84 -2.40 -11.85 9.21
N ALA A 85 -2.27 -10.72 9.91
CA ALA A 85 -2.92 -9.47 9.50
C ALA A 85 -1.93 -8.32 9.65
N TYR A 86 -1.91 -7.38 8.71
CA TYR A 86 -1.01 -6.22 8.71
C TYR A 86 -1.80 -4.92 8.64
N MET A 87 -1.32 -3.88 9.32
CA MET A 87 -1.69 -2.49 9.04
C MET A 87 -0.79 -1.99 7.91
N GLU A 88 -1.38 -1.65 6.78
CA GLU A 88 -0.69 -1.09 5.61
C GLU A 88 -0.46 0.42 5.80
N GLY A 89 0.47 1.00 5.04
CA GLY A 89 0.85 2.41 5.16
C GLY A 89 -0.27 3.40 4.78
N ASP A 90 -1.31 2.94 4.09
CA ASP A 90 -2.51 3.69 3.72
C ASP A 90 -3.62 3.63 4.79
N GLY A 91 -3.40 2.92 5.90
CA GLY A 91 -4.36 2.73 6.98
C GLY A 91 -5.32 1.56 6.80
N GLN A 92 -5.18 0.77 5.73
CA GLN A 92 -5.98 -0.44 5.53
C GLN A 92 -5.40 -1.66 6.27
N ILE A 93 -6.26 -2.61 6.63
CA ILE A 93 -5.84 -3.87 7.24
C ILE A 93 -5.88 -4.98 6.20
N SER A 94 -4.72 -5.53 5.86
CA SER A 94 -4.63 -6.72 5.00
C SER A 94 -4.71 -8.00 5.84
N VAL A 95 -5.50 -8.98 5.40
CA VAL A 95 -5.78 -10.22 6.16
C VAL A 95 -5.41 -11.45 5.35
N LEU A 96 -4.48 -12.24 5.88
CA LEU A 96 -4.11 -13.56 5.36
C LEU A 96 -4.78 -14.63 6.21
N ARG A 97 -5.74 -15.36 5.62
CA ARG A 97 -6.40 -16.48 6.28
C ARG A 97 -5.49 -17.71 6.32
N LYS A 98 -5.66 -18.55 7.34
CA LYS A 98 -5.09 -19.90 7.33
C LYS A 98 -5.76 -20.66 6.19
N GLU A 99 -4.98 -21.38 5.41
CA GLU A 99 -5.53 -22.36 4.47
C GLU A 99 -6.39 -23.35 5.27
N SER A 100 -7.71 -23.20 5.17
CA SER A 100 -8.59 -24.34 5.33
C SER A 100 -8.26 -25.27 4.17
N ASN A 101 -8.30 -26.57 4.42
CA ASN A 101 -7.86 -27.62 3.51
C ASN A 101 -8.77 -27.75 2.25
N GLY A 102 -8.90 -26.68 1.45
CA GLY A 102 -9.90 -26.54 0.38
C GLY A 102 -9.66 -25.37 -0.58
N GLY A 103 -8.42 -24.88 -0.70
CA GLY A 103 -8.04 -23.93 -1.75
C GLY A 103 -7.65 -24.66 -3.03
N GLU A 104 -8.51 -24.60 -4.05
CA GLU A 104 -8.25 -25.10 -5.40
C GLU A 104 -6.86 -24.70 -5.89
N ASN A 105 -6.08 -25.73 -6.17
CA ASN A 105 -4.80 -25.65 -6.84
C ASN A 105 -5.08 -25.25 -8.30
N VAL A 106 -5.28 -23.96 -8.58
CA VAL A 106 -5.25 -23.43 -9.95
C VAL A 106 -3.79 -23.46 -10.42
N ARG A 107 -3.31 -24.67 -10.73
CA ARG A 107 -2.10 -24.85 -11.52
C ARG A 107 -2.40 -24.25 -12.90
N PRO A 108 -1.60 -23.30 -13.41
CA PRO A 108 -1.75 -22.88 -14.78
C PRO A 108 -1.55 -24.12 -15.67
N ARG A 109 -2.59 -24.50 -16.40
CA ARG A 109 -2.53 -25.52 -17.45
C ARG A 109 -1.42 -25.10 -18.41
N LYS A 110 -0.24 -25.71 -18.30
CA LYS A 110 0.76 -25.72 -19.35
C LYS A 110 0.04 -26.24 -20.59
N LYS A 111 -0.20 -25.35 -21.57
CA LYS A 111 -0.63 -25.79 -22.90
C LYS A 111 0.50 -26.63 -23.46
N LEU A 112 0.28 -27.94 -23.54
CA LEU A 112 1.01 -28.80 -24.45
C LEU A 112 0.65 -28.33 -25.86
N SER A 113 1.65 -27.92 -26.62
CA SER A 113 1.70 -28.01 -28.07
C SER A 113 3.12 -28.40 -28.44
#